data_AF-A0A7R9JMG9-F1
#
_entry.id   AF-A0A7R9JMG9-F1
#
_cell.length_a   1.000
_cell.length_b   1.000
_cell.length_c   1.000
_cell.angle_alpha   90.00
_cell.angle_beta   90.00
_cell.angle_gamma   90.00
#
_symmetry.space_group_name_H-M   'P 1'
#
loop_
_entity.id
_entity.type
_entity.pdbx_description
1 polymer ?
#
loop_
_entity_poly.entity_id
_entity_poly.type
_entity_poly.pdbx_seq_one_letter_code
_entity_poly.pdbx_strand_id
1 'polypeptide(L)'
;MPFVLGVVSLLGVTAGAHRLWAHHTYSAAWPLRLFLVICHTVVGQESIYDWVLDHRIHHKYFGTDEDPYNYKRGIYYAHFVSKVETAHPRREEHEKEIDMSDLESDSIVMFQKRFYWLLMPVLCLLLPINAPVEYWGETIFNSFFVVGVLRYCVTLHLAWLVDSAVVVWGIDPEDKTTADSNLVFILTKSFWPFYHYLLPWDFNSGEYGSYEDGFSTAMIKV
;
A
#
# COMPACT_ATOMS: atom_id res chain seq x y z
N MET A 1 -20.96 0.76 -1.51
CA MET A 1 -20.04 0.00 -0.64
C MET A 1 -18.69 -0.31 -1.28
N PRO A 2 -18.59 -0.86 -2.52
CA PRO A 2 -17.29 -1.21 -3.11
C PRO A 2 -16.33 -0.03 -3.16
N PHE A 3 -16.83 1.15 -3.55
CA PHE A 3 -16.07 2.40 -3.56
C PHE A 3 -15.55 2.80 -2.17
N VAL A 4 -16.40 2.75 -1.14
CA VAL A 4 -16.01 3.09 0.24
C VAL A 4 -14.93 2.14 0.74
N LEU A 5 -15.06 0.83 0.49
CA LEU A 5 -14.03 -0.15 0.85
C LEU A 5 -12.72 0.10 0.09
N GLY A 6 -12.79 0.53 -1.17
CA GLY A 6 -11.62 0.94 -1.95
C GLY A 6 -10.90 2.15 -1.33
N VAL A 7 -11.65 3.18 -0.91
CA VAL A 7 -11.09 4.36 -0.23
C VAL A 7 -10.46 3.99 1.11
N VAL A 8 -11.13 3.14 1.90
CA VAL A 8 -10.60 2.62 3.17
C VAL A 8 -9.31 1.83 2.94
N SER A 9 -9.28 0.98 1.90
CA SER A 9 -8.09 0.22 1.52
C SER A 9 -6.92 1.14 1.15
N LEU A 10 -7.19 2.14 0.30
CA LEU A 10 -6.19 3.13 -0.11
C LEU A 10 -5.63 3.91 1.08
N LEU A 11 -6.48 4.27 2.05
CA LEU A 11 -6.04 4.95 3.26
C LEU A 11 -5.13 4.07 4.12
N GLY A 12 -5.48 2.78 4.27
CA GLY A 12 -4.68 1.80 5.01
C GLY A 12 -3.28 1.60 4.43
N VAL A 13 -3.15 1.57 3.10
CA VAL A 13 -1.84 1.50 2.44
C VAL A 13 -1.11 2.83 2.52
N THR A 14 -1.71 3.92 2.04
CA THR A 14 -1.00 5.19 1.85
C THR A 14 -0.71 5.92 3.15
N ALA A 15 -1.72 6.16 3.99
CA ALA A 15 -1.52 6.84 5.26
C ALA A 15 -0.94 5.89 6.31
N GLY A 16 -1.33 4.62 6.29
CA GLY A 16 -0.83 3.59 7.20
C GLY A 16 0.50 3.00 6.76
N ALA A 17 0.48 1.84 6.11
CA ALA A 17 1.65 1.00 5.84
C ALA A 17 2.82 1.81 5.24
N HIS A 18 2.53 2.70 4.30
CA HIS A 18 3.51 3.50 3.61
C HIS A 18 4.04 4.68 4.45
N ARG A 19 3.21 5.70 4.70
CA ARG A 19 3.68 6.95 5.31
C ARG A 19 3.96 6.84 6.81
N LEU A 20 3.15 6.10 7.56
CA LEU A 20 3.31 5.95 9.00
C LEU A 20 4.40 4.93 9.33
N TRP A 21 4.26 3.69 8.86
CA TRP A 21 5.12 2.60 9.29
C TRP A 21 6.36 2.41 8.42
N ALA A 22 6.29 2.49 7.09
CA ALA A 22 7.48 2.29 6.27
C ALA A 22 8.46 3.47 6.35
N HIS A 23 7.94 4.69 6.40
CA HIS A 23 8.73 5.92 6.29
C HIS A 23 8.77 6.83 7.52
N HIS A 24 7.97 6.57 8.55
CA HIS A 24 7.94 7.38 9.79
C HIS A 24 7.73 8.88 9.55
N THR A 25 6.94 9.21 8.54
CA THR A 25 6.74 10.62 8.15
C THR A 25 5.88 11.41 9.13
N TYR A 26 5.15 10.70 10.00
CA TYR A 26 4.38 11.27 11.10
C TYR A 26 4.21 10.25 12.23
N SER A 27 3.74 10.69 13.40
CA SER A 27 3.40 9.83 14.53
C SER A 27 1.89 9.81 14.76
N ALA A 28 1.36 8.66 15.18
CA ALA A 28 -0.07 8.47 15.40
C ALA A 28 -0.39 7.93 16.80
N ALA A 29 -1.42 8.48 17.45
CA ALA A 29 -1.96 7.92 18.67
C ALA A 29 -2.53 6.50 18.42
N TRP A 30 -2.60 5.68 19.46
CA TRP A 30 -3.05 4.29 19.34
C TRP A 30 -4.41 4.09 18.64
N PRO A 31 -5.43 4.97 18.78
CA PRO A 31 -6.71 4.78 18.08
C PRO A 31 -6.56 4.89 16.56
N LEU A 32 -5.78 5.88 16.09
CA LEU A 32 -5.51 6.06 14.67
C LEU A 32 -4.69 4.90 14.12
N ARG A 33 -3.68 4.42 14.86
CA ARG A 33 -2.92 3.22 14.48
C ARG A 33 -3.82 2.00 14.31
N LEU A 34 -4.69 1.74 15.29
CA LEU A 34 -5.63 0.62 15.21
C LEU A 34 -6.57 0.75 14.01
N PHE A 35 -7.10 1.95 13.78
CA PHE A 35 -7.94 2.23 12.62
C PHE A 35 -7.21 1.94 11.31
N LEU A 36 -5.99 2.45 11.13
CA LEU A 36 -5.18 2.22 9.93
C LEU A 36 -4.81 0.74 9.74
N VAL A 37 -4.58 0.00 10.82
CA VAL A 37 -4.38 -1.46 10.77
C VAL A 37 -5.62 -2.19 10.24
N ILE A 38 -6.82 -1.80 10.69
CA ILE A 38 -8.08 -2.35 10.18
C ILE A 38 -8.22 -2.00 8.69
N CYS A 39 -7.99 -0.73 8.32
CA CYS A 39 -8.05 -0.26 6.95
C CYS A 39 -7.10 -1.04 6.02
N HIS A 40 -5.85 -1.27 6.44
CA HIS A 40 -4.88 -2.05 5.69
C HIS A 40 -5.31 -3.51 5.54
N THR A 41 -5.89 -4.09 6.58
CA THR A 41 -6.32 -5.51 6.54
C THR A 41 -7.48 -5.73 5.56
N VAL A 42 -8.28 -4.69 5.26
CA VAL A 42 -9.31 -4.72 4.21
C VAL A 42 -8.71 -4.81 2.79
N VAL A 43 -7.47 -4.36 2.60
CA VAL A 43 -6.75 -4.44 1.31
C VAL A 43 -6.49 -5.90 0.93
N GLY A 44 -6.07 -6.72 1.90
CA GLY A 44 -5.84 -8.16 1.76
C GLY A 44 -4.53 -8.57 1.07
N GLN A 45 -3.53 -7.69 0.96
CA GLN A 45 -2.23 -8.04 0.35
C GLN A 45 -1.40 -8.94 1.26
N GLU A 46 -1.00 -8.43 2.43
CA GLU A 46 -0.21 -9.13 3.44
C GLU A 46 -0.27 -8.38 4.79
N SER A 47 0.46 -8.86 5.80
CA SER A 47 0.55 -8.12 7.06
C SER A 47 1.32 -6.82 6.86
N ILE A 48 1.01 -5.79 7.66
CA ILE A 48 1.73 -4.50 7.59
C ILE A 48 3.23 -4.72 7.79
N TYR A 49 3.61 -5.66 8.65
CA TYR A 49 5.02 -5.96 8.88
C TYR A 49 5.71 -6.43 7.61
N ASP A 50 5.12 -7.41 6.92
CA ASP A 50 5.73 -8.01 5.73
C ASP A 50 5.75 -7.00 4.57
N TRP A 51 4.66 -6.24 4.42
CA TRP A 51 4.57 -5.15 3.45
C TRP A 51 5.63 -4.08 3.68
N VAL A 52 5.80 -3.62 4.93
CA VAL A 52 6.80 -2.60 5.28
C VAL A 52 8.22 -3.11 5.07
N LEU A 53 8.49 -4.37 5.39
CA LEU A 53 9.78 -4.99 5.16
C LEU A 53 10.13 -4.99 3.67
N ASP A 54 9.24 -5.52 2.83
CA ASP A 54 9.47 -5.58 1.39
C ASP A 54 9.55 -4.18 0.77
N HIS A 55 8.75 -3.21 1.27
CA HIS A 55 8.82 -1.80 0.85
C HIS A 55 10.14 -1.13 1.24
N ARG A 56 10.68 -1.40 2.43
CA ARG A 56 12.00 -0.89 2.85
C ARG A 56 13.13 -1.51 2.03
N ILE A 57 13.05 -2.80 1.72
CA ILE A 57 13.98 -3.47 0.79
C ILE A 57 13.89 -2.83 -0.60
N HIS A 58 12.67 -2.63 -1.11
CA HIS A 58 12.42 -1.97 -2.39
C HIS A 58 13.08 -0.58 -2.44
N HIS A 59 12.90 0.26 -1.42
CA HIS A 59 13.55 1.57 -1.35
C HIS A 59 15.08 1.47 -1.30
N LYS A 60 15.63 0.52 -0.52
CA LYS A 60 17.07 0.38 -0.35
C LYS A 60 17.78 -0.06 -1.64
N TYR A 61 17.16 -0.97 -2.39
CA TYR A 61 17.73 -1.57 -3.59
C TYR A 61 17.10 -1.07 -4.88
N PHE A 62 16.31 0.00 -4.82
CA PHE A 62 15.46 0.49 -5.91
C PHE A 62 16.15 0.47 -7.28
N GLY A 63 15.53 -0.20 -8.26
CA GLY A 63 16.02 -0.27 -9.63
C GLY A 63 17.32 -1.07 -9.83
N THR A 64 17.75 -1.84 -8.82
CA THR A 64 18.82 -2.86 -8.95
C THR A 64 18.22 -4.26 -9.09
N ASP A 65 19.06 -5.26 -9.33
CA ASP A 65 18.59 -6.66 -9.41
C ASP A 65 18.12 -7.22 -8.06
N GLU A 66 18.49 -6.55 -6.96
CA GLU A 66 18.10 -6.91 -5.59
C GLU A 66 16.75 -6.30 -5.18
N ASP A 67 16.17 -5.43 -6.02
CA ASP A 67 14.84 -4.84 -5.83
C ASP A 67 13.74 -5.90 -6.07
N PRO A 68 12.89 -6.23 -5.06
CA PRO A 68 11.82 -7.22 -5.22
C PRO A 68 10.79 -6.83 -6.29
N TYR A 69 10.68 -5.54 -6.61
CA TYR A 69 9.72 -5.00 -7.58
C TYR A 69 10.40 -4.38 -8.80
N ASN A 70 11.64 -4.81 -9.11
CA ASN A 70 12.47 -4.21 -10.15
C ASN A 70 11.74 -4.00 -11.48
N TYR A 71 11.41 -2.75 -11.76
CA TYR A 71 10.69 -2.34 -12.97
C TYR A 71 11.46 -2.61 -14.26
N LYS A 72 12.80 -2.74 -14.21
CA LYS A 72 13.65 -3.05 -15.37
C LYS A 72 13.44 -4.48 -15.90
N ARG A 73 12.84 -5.38 -15.10
CA ARG A 73 12.42 -6.73 -15.54
C ARG A 73 11.13 -6.69 -16.37
N GLY A 74 10.53 -5.52 -16.57
CA GLY A 74 9.39 -5.28 -17.43
C GLY A 74 8.05 -5.18 -16.68
N ILE A 75 7.03 -4.68 -17.38
CA ILE A 75 5.70 -4.38 -16.81
C ILE A 75 5.06 -5.58 -16.13
N TYR A 76 5.08 -6.76 -16.76
CA TYR A 76 4.46 -7.97 -16.20
C TYR A 76 5.12 -8.39 -14.90
N TYR A 77 6.44 -8.21 -14.82
CA TYR A 77 7.19 -8.57 -13.63
C TYR A 77 6.82 -7.65 -12.47
N ALA A 78 6.96 -6.33 -12.67
CA ALA A 78 6.69 -5.34 -11.64
C ALA A 78 5.22 -5.32 -11.20
N HIS A 79 4.27 -5.53 -12.13
CA HIS A 79 2.84 -5.44 -11.84
C HIS A 79 2.24 -6.69 -11.19
N PHE A 80 2.80 -7.87 -11.45
CA PHE A 80 2.15 -9.13 -11.04
C PHE A 80 3.14 -10.21 -10.60
N VAL A 81 4.14 -10.55 -11.42
CA VAL A 81 4.99 -11.72 -11.13
C VAL A 81 5.72 -11.56 -9.81
N SER A 82 6.22 -10.36 -9.50
CA SER A 82 6.91 -10.04 -8.24
C SER A 82 6.08 -10.32 -6.99
N LYS A 83 4.74 -10.38 -7.11
CA LYS A 83 3.81 -10.58 -5.99
C LYS A 83 3.45 -12.05 -5.77
N VAL A 84 3.72 -12.91 -6.76
CA VAL A 84 3.31 -14.32 -6.74
C VAL A 84 4.48 -15.29 -6.90
N GLU A 85 5.64 -14.82 -7.34
CA GLU A 85 6.84 -15.63 -7.40
C GLU A 85 7.41 -15.91 -6.01
N THR A 86 8.28 -16.91 -5.94
CA THR A 86 9.05 -17.17 -4.73
C THR A 86 9.98 -15.99 -4.47
N ALA A 87 10.10 -15.62 -3.20
CA ALA A 87 11.02 -14.59 -2.73
C ALA A 87 12.44 -14.73 -3.33
N HIS A 88 13.09 -13.58 -3.54
CA HIS A 88 14.47 -13.52 -4.03
C HIS A 88 15.38 -14.41 -3.16
N PRO A 89 16.35 -15.16 -3.75
CA PRO A 89 17.21 -16.07 -2.98
C PRO A 89 17.96 -15.39 -1.83
N ARG A 90 18.22 -14.09 -1.96
CA ARG A 90 18.92 -13.26 -0.95
C ARG A 90 17.99 -12.49 -0.02
N ARG A 91 16.67 -12.76 -0.04
CA ARG A 91 15.72 -12.03 0.81
C ARG A 91 16.09 -12.14 2.29
N GLU A 92 16.45 -13.32 2.78
CA GLU A 92 16.88 -13.49 4.18
C GLU A 92 18.14 -12.68 4.56
N GLU A 93 19.01 -12.40 3.58
CA GLU A 93 20.15 -11.50 3.79
C GLU A 93 19.66 -10.06 3.88
N HIS A 94 18.84 -9.62 2.93
CA HIS A 94 18.29 -8.26 2.89
C HIS A 94 17.46 -7.93 4.13
N GLU A 95 16.65 -8.88 4.61
CA GLU A 95 15.83 -8.73 5.81
C GLU A 95 16.69 -8.37 7.03
N LYS A 96 17.90 -8.92 7.16
CA LYS A 96 18.83 -8.61 8.26
C LYS A 96 19.44 -7.23 8.16
N GLU A 97 19.43 -6.63 6.97
CA GLU A 97 19.95 -5.29 6.74
C GLU A 97 18.90 -4.19 6.86
N ILE A 98 17.62 -4.55 7.07
CA ILE A 98 16.53 -3.62 7.32
C ILE A 98 16.23 -3.60 8.82
N ASP A 99 16.33 -2.43 9.43
CA ASP A 99 15.83 -2.23 10.79
C ASP A 99 14.30 -2.33 10.77
N MET A 100 13.74 -3.19 11.62
CA MET A 100 12.29 -3.38 11.84
C MET A 100 11.90 -3.25 13.32
N SER A 101 12.86 -2.85 14.17
CA SER A 101 12.68 -2.80 15.63
C SER A 101 11.53 -1.89 16.06
N ASP A 102 11.26 -0.86 15.27
CA ASP A 102 10.14 0.05 15.42
C ASP A 102 8.78 -0.66 15.27
N LEU A 103 8.61 -1.50 14.24
CA LEU A 103 7.41 -2.31 14.06
C LEU A 103 7.31 -3.42 15.08
N GLU A 104 8.43 -4.05 15.45
CA GLU A 104 8.48 -5.09 16.49
C GLU A 104 8.05 -4.54 17.85
N SER A 105 8.31 -3.26 18.13
CA SER A 105 7.86 -2.57 19.34
C SER A 105 6.39 -2.14 19.29
N ASP A 106 5.78 -2.06 18.10
CA ASP A 106 4.37 -1.70 17.94
C ASP A 106 3.46 -2.91 18.12
N SER A 107 2.91 -3.06 19.33
CA SER A 107 1.99 -4.13 19.68
C SER A 107 0.75 -4.26 18.76
N ILE A 108 0.30 -3.16 18.12
CA ILE A 108 -0.88 -3.19 17.23
C ILE A 108 -0.51 -3.83 15.90
N VAL A 109 0.65 -3.47 15.35
CA VAL A 109 1.20 -4.09 14.12
C VAL A 109 1.50 -5.56 14.36
N MET A 110 2.15 -5.88 15.49
CA MET A 110 2.48 -7.26 15.83
C MET A 110 1.24 -8.11 16.12
N PHE A 111 0.17 -7.53 16.67
CA PHE A 111 -1.13 -8.19 16.77
C PHE A 111 -1.68 -8.55 15.38
N GLN A 112 -1.67 -7.60 14.45
CA GLN A 112 -2.14 -7.84 13.09
C GLN A 112 -1.30 -8.92 12.40
N LYS A 113 0.04 -8.85 12.47
CA LYS A 113 0.93 -9.88 11.91
C LYS A 113 0.60 -11.27 12.46
N ARG A 114 0.46 -11.39 13.78
CA ARG A 114 0.19 -12.68 14.45
C ARG A 114 -1.13 -13.29 14.04
N PHE A 115 -2.17 -12.48 13.84
CA PHE A 115 -3.52 -12.94 13.53
C PHE A 115 -3.92 -12.68 12.07
N TYR A 116 -2.98 -12.33 11.19
CA TYR A 116 -3.27 -11.83 9.85
C TYR A 116 -4.14 -12.81 9.06
N TRP A 117 -3.79 -14.09 9.06
CA TRP A 117 -4.52 -15.15 8.35
C TRP A 117 -5.95 -15.38 8.87
N LEU A 118 -6.26 -14.92 10.08
CA LEU A 118 -7.62 -14.90 10.61
C LEU A 118 -8.33 -13.57 10.30
N LEU A 119 -7.66 -12.45 10.51
CA LEU A 119 -8.24 -11.11 10.33
C LEU A 119 -8.54 -10.78 8.87
N MET A 120 -7.64 -11.14 7.95
CA MET A 120 -7.76 -10.88 6.52
C MET A 120 -9.06 -11.46 5.93
N PRO A 121 -9.35 -12.78 6.01
CA PRO A 121 -10.56 -13.31 5.39
C PRO A 121 -11.82 -12.72 6.02
N VAL A 122 -11.79 -12.37 7.31
CA VAL A 122 -12.92 -11.74 8.00
C VAL A 122 -13.16 -10.31 7.50
N LEU A 123 -12.13 -9.47 7.50
CA LEU A 123 -12.25 -8.04 7.21
C LEU A 123 -12.27 -7.72 5.71
N CYS A 124 -11.52 -8.46 4.89
CA CYS A 124 -11.44 -8.23 3.44
C CYS A 124 -12.56 -8.92 2.66
N LEU A 125 -13.05 -10.07 3.12
CA LEU A 125 -13.99 -10.90 2.35
C LEU A 125 -15.32 -11.10 3.08
N LEU A 126 -15.33 -11.78 4.23
CA LEU A 126 -16.57 -12.24 4.86
C LEU A 126 -17.47 -11.07 5.29
N LEU A 127 -16.94 -10.06 5.98
CA LEU A 127 -17.73 -8.89 6.37
C LEU A 127 -18.20 -8.09 5.15
N PRO A 128 -17.33 -7.72 4.19
CA PRO A 128 -17.74 -7.04 2.97
C PRO A 128 -18.80 -7.77 2.14
N ILE A 129 -18.72 -9.10 2.05
CA ILE A 129 -19.68 -9.90 1.26
C ILE A 129 -21.01 -10.05 2.01
N ASN A 130 -21.01 -10.21 3.33
CA ASN A 130 -22.26 -10.41 4.08
C ASN A 130 -23.04 -9.12 4.33
N ALA A 131 -22.38 -7.97 4.51
CA ALA A 131 -23.08 -6.74 4.88
C ALA A 131 -24.15 -6.27 3.86
N PRO A 132 -23.91 -6.28 2.53
CA PRO A 132 -24.94 -5.94 1.55
C PRO A 132 -26.15 -6.85 1.59
N VAL A 133 -25.91 -8.14 1.83
CA VAL A 133 -26.94 -9.18 1.86
C VAL A 133 -27.85 -8.97 3.06
N GLU A 134 -27.25 -8.75 4.23
CA GLU A 134 -27.98 -8.59 5.49
C GLU A 134 -28.69 -7.23 5.59
N TYR A 135 -28.03 -6.14 5.20
CA TYR A 135 -28.52 -4.80 5.52
C TYR A 135 -29.24 -4.11 4.35
N TRP A 136 -28.99 -4.49 3.09
CA TRP A 136 -29.50 -3.77 1.91
C TRP A 136 -30.32 -4.64 0.96
N GLY A 137 -30.56 -5.91 1.33
CA GLY A 137 -31.33 -6.85 0.51
C GLY A 137 -30.64 -7.25 -0.79
N GLU A 138 -29.30 -7.14 -0.86
CA GLU A 138 -28.53 -7.56 -2.03
C GLU A 138 -28.48 -9.09 -2.12
N THR A 139 -28.40 -9.63 -3.33
CA THR A 139 -28.23 -11.07 -3.51
C THR A 139 -26.82 -11.51 -3.12
N ILE A 140 -26.68 -12.69 -2.51
CA ILE A 140 -25.37 -13.25 -2.17
C ILE A 140 -24.47 -13.41 -3.41
N PHE A 141 -25.07 -13.71 -4.57
CA PHE A 141 -24.36 -13.82 -5.83
C PHE A 141 -23.71 -12.50 -6.25
N ASN A 142 -24.49 -11.41 -6.30
CA ASN A 142 -23.95 -10.08 -6.63
C ASN A 142 -22.91 -9.63 -5.61
N SER A 143 -23.19 -9.82 -4.32
CA SER A 143 -22.26 -9.42 -3.26
C SER A 143 -20.92 -10.15 -3.38
N PHE A 144 -20.94 -11.46 -3.62
CA PHE A 144 -19.73 -12.25 -3.81
C PHE A 144 -18.93 -11.80 -5.04
N PHE A 145 -19.55 -11.68 -6.21
CA PHE A 145 -18.83 -11.33 -7.44
C PHE A 145 -18.39 -9.86 -7.50
N VAL A 146 -19.21 -8.93 -7.01
CA VAL A 146 -18.92 -7.49 -7.09
C VAL A 146 -18.05 -7.03 -5.92
N VAL A 147 -18.44 -7.35 -4.68
CA VAL A 147 -17.73 -6.88 -3.47
C VAL A 147 -16.59 -7.83 -3.10
N GLY A 148 -16.80 -9.13 -3.24
CA GLY A 148 -15.76 -10.13 -2.99
C GLY A 148 -14.68 -10.11 -4.08
N VAL A 149 -15.05 -10.44 -5.32
CA VAL A 149 -14.08 -10.66 -6.41
C VAL A 149 -13.66 -9.36 -7.09
N LEU A 150 -14.58 -8.66 -7.76
CA LEU A 150 -14.25 -7.50 -8.60
C LEU A 150 -13.55 -6.40 -7.80
N ARG A 151 -14.13 -5.99 -6.66
CA ARG A 151 -13.53 -4.99 -5.78
C ARG A 151 -12.15 -5.40 -5.28
N TYR A 152 -11.94 -6.67 -4.94
CA TYR A 152 -10.63 -7.15 -4.49
C TYR A 152 -9.59 -7.07 -5.60
N CYS A 153 -9.92 -7.59 -6.78
CA CYS A 153 -9.06 -7.51 -7.96
C CYS A 153 -8.70 -6.06 -8.29
N VAL A 154 -9.68 -5.17 -8.36
CA VAL A 154 -9.43 -3.74 -8.64
C VAL A 154 -8.51 -3.13 -7.58
N THR A 155 -8.75 -3.42 -6.29
CA THR A 155 -7.93 -2.88 -5.20
C THR A 155 -6.47 -3.34 -5.30
N LEU A 156 -6.25 -4.64 -5.58
CA LEU A 156 -4.90 -5.19 -5.77
C LEU A 156 -4.20 -4.56 -6.97
N HIS A 157 -4.87 -4.49 -8.13
CA HIS A 157 -4.28 -3.90 -9.33
C HIS A 157 -3.97 -2.41 -9.18
N LEU A 158 -4.78 -1.65 -8.43
CA LEU A 158 -4.47 -0.26 -8.12
C LEU A 158 -3.24 -0.14 -7.22
N ALA A 159 -3.06 -1.03 -6.26
CA ALA A 159 -1.89 -1.05 -5.40
C ALA A 159 -0.62 -1.46 -6.17
N TRP A 160 -0.70 -2.50 -7.01
CA TRP A 160 0.43 -2.97 -7.83
C TRP A 160 0.77 -2.06 -9.00
N LEU A 161 -0.16 -1.19 -9.40
CA LEU A 161 0.10 -0.17 -10.42
C LEU A 161 1.31 0.69 -10.02
N VAL A 162 1.50 0.94 -8.71
CA VAL A 162 2.60 1.76 -8.19
C VAL A 162 3.96 1.25 -8.64
N ASP A 163 4.17 -0.06 -8.54
CA ASP A 163 5.44 -0.71 -8.87
C ASP A 163 5.71 -0.69 -10.39
N SER A 164 4.65 -0.82 -11.17
CA SER A 164 4.72 -0.88 -12.64
C SER A 164 4.64 0.48 -13.35
N ALA A 165 4.27 1.53 -12.62
CA ALA A 165 3.94 2.85 -13.15
C ALA A 165 5.07 3.48 -13.97
N VAL A 166 6.31 3.29 -13.53
CA VAL A 166 7.50 3.78 -14.25
C VAL A 166 7.52 3.28 -15.69
N VAL A 167 7.19 2.01 -15.91
CA VAL A 167 7.14 1.38 -17.24
C VAL A 167 5.86 1.74 -17.98
N VAL A 168 4.71 1.74 -17.30
CA VAL A 168 3.39 2.01 -17.90
C VAL A 168 3.31 3.44 -18.45
N TRP A 169 3.83 4.41 -17.72
CA TRP A 169 3.74 5.82 -18.08
C TRP A 169 5.01 6.38 -18.73
N GLY A 170 6.07 5.58 -18.84
CA GLY A 170 7.35 6.01 -19.40
C GLY A 170 7.95 7.16 -18.60
N ILE A 171 7.91 7.04 -17.27
CA ILE A 171 8.43 8.07 -16.36
C ILE A 171 9.95 8.12 -16.54
N ASP A 172 10.47 9.30 -16.87
CA ASP A 172 11.91 9.53 -16.96
C ASP A 172 12.55 9.40 -15.57
N PRO A 173 13.52 8.50 -15.37
CA PRO A 173 14.23 8.36 -14.09
C PRO A 173 14.98 9.61 -13.62
N GLU A 174 15.27 10.55 -14.54
CA GLU A 174 15.91 11.82 -14.21
C GLU A 174 14.90 12.90 -13.79
N ASP A 175 13.61 12.69 -14.05
CA ASP A 175 12.55 13.64 -13.71
C ASP A 175 12.18 13.53 -12.22
N LYS A 176 12.48 14.61 -11.49
CA LYS A 176 12.24 14.74 -10.04
C LYS A 176 11.10 15.70 -9.73
N THR A 177 10.30 16.06 -10.73
CA THR A 177 9.18 17.00 -10.55
C THR A 177 8.11 16.40 -9.64
N THR A 178 7.64 17.23 -8.72
CA THR A 178 6.70 16.81 -7.67
C THR A 178 5.28 16.96 -8.15
N ALA A 179 4.34 16.18 -7.59
CA ALA A 179 2.93 16.32 -7.89
C ALA A 179 2.08 16.37 -6.62
N ASP A 180 0.96 17.08 -6.69
CA ASP A 180 0.20 17.53 -5.53
C ASP A 180 -0.67 16.45 -4.84
N SER A 181 -0.82 15.21 -5.32
CA SER A 181 -1.49 14.15 -4.51
C SER A 181 -1.33 12.69 -4.98
N ASN A 182 -1.62 11.74 -4.08
CA ASN A 182 -1.74 10.30 -4.39
C ASN A 182 -2.87 9.94 -5.37
N LEU A 183 -3.92 10.78 -5.50
CA LEU A 183 -5.01 10.59 -6.46
C LEU A 183 -4.58 10.99 -7.88
N VAL A 184 -3.62 11.93 -7.97
CA VAL A 184 -2.96 12.36 -9.21
C VAL A 184 -2.04 11.25 -9.75
N PHE A 185 -1.59 10.32 -8.89
CA PHE A 185 -0.80 9.16 -9.31
C PHE A 185 -1.57 8.25 -10.29
N ILE A 186 -2.76 7.78 -9.91
CA ILE A 186 -3.53 6.79 -10.70
C ILE A 186 -4.05 7.39 -12.02
N LEU A 187 -4.32 8.70 -12.05
CA LEU A 187 -5.02 9.36 -13.14
C LEU A 187 -4.14 10.26 -14.02
N THR A 188 -3.03 10.79 -13.51
CA THR A 188 -2.40 12.00 -14.09
C THR A 188 -0.92 11.88 -14.40
N LYS A 189 -0.33 10.67 -14.38
CA LYS A 189 1.07 10.42 -14.77
C LYS A 189 2.08 11.23 -13.95
N SER A 190 1.99 11.12 -12.62
CA SER A 190 2.80 11.95 -11.73
C SER A 190 4.21 11.40 -11.49
N PHE A 191 5.24 12.23 -11.59
CA PHE A 191 6.67 11.91 -11.43
C PHE A 191 7.15 11.78 -9.97
N TRP A 192 6.21 11.72 -9.03
CA TRP A 192 6.42 11.59 -7.58
C TRP A 192 7.27 10.40 -7.11
N PRO A 193 7.26 9.19 -7.73
CA PRO A 193 8.02 8.05 -7.22
C PRO A 193 9.50 8.37 -7.07
N PHE A 194 10.13 9.01 -8.05
CA PHE A 194 11.56 9.36 -7.99
C PHE A 194 11.85 10.42 -6.91
N TYR A 195 10.99 11.41 -6.73
CA TYR A 195 11.10 12.34 -5.60
C TYR A 195 10.96 11.62 -4.25
N HIS A 196 9.98 10.72 -4.13
CA HIS A 196 9.75 9.94 -2.93
C HIS A 196 10.91 8.97 -2.62
N TYR A 197 11.54 8.38 -3.64
CA TYR A 197 12.76 7.58 -3.45
C TYR A 197 13.95 8.44 -3.00
N LEU A 198 13.98 9.74 -3.35
CA LEU A 198 15.01 10.68 -2.88
C LEU A 198 14.77 11.17 -1.45
N LEU A 199 13.52 11.48 -1.10
CA LEU A 199 13.12 12.04 0.19
C LEU A 199 11.99 11.21 0.82
N PRO A 200 12.25 9.96 1.23
CA PRO A 200 11.22 9.05 1.72
C PRO A 200 10.56 9.52 3.02
N TRP A 201 11.25 10.34 3.82
CA TRP A 201 10.73 10.90 5.06
C TRP A 201 9.75 12.08 4.87
N ASP A 202 9.53 12.55 3.63
CA ASP A 202 8.56 13.60 3.35
C ASP A 202 7.13 13.03 3.33
N PHE A 203 6.33 13.44 4.32
CA PHE A 203 4.94 12.98 4.49
C PHE A 203 4.02 13.37 3.33
N ASN A 204 4.33 14.43 2.58
CA ASN A 204 3.59 14.83 1.38
C ASN A 204 4.28 14.33 0.10
N SER A 205 5.60 14.12 0.22
CA SER A 205 6.52 13.73 -0.84
C SER A 205 6.42 14.69 -2.04
N GLY A 206 6.49 15.98 -1.75
CA GLY A 206 6.53 17.04 -2.75
C GLY A 206 7.36 18.22 -2.25
N GLU A 207 8.28 18.72 -3.07
CA GLU A 207 9.22 19.82 -2.74
C GLU A 207 8.50 21.16 -2.52
N TYR A 208 7.43 21.41 -3.28
CA TYR A 208 6.67 22.68 -3.29
C TYR A 208 5.18 22.52 -2.97
N GLY A 209 4.76 21.37 -2.43
CA GLY A 209 3.36 20.97 -2.40
C GLY A 209 2.42 22.03 -1.82
N SER A 210 1.26 22.22 -2.44
CA SER A 210 0.12 22.81 -1.74
C SER A 210 -0.21 21.87 -0.59
N TYR A 211 0.27 22.19 0.62
CA TYR A 211 0.05 21.37 1.82
C TYR A 211 -1.45 21.18 2.15
N GLU A 212 -2.37 21.73 1.36
CA GLU A 212 -3.82 21.68 1.49
C GLU A 212 -4.50 20.72 0.50
N ASP A 213 -3.81 20.27 -0.56
CA ASP A 213 -4.40 19.41 -1.59
C ASP A 213 -3.92 17.96 -1.47
N GLY A 214 -4.87 17.03 -1.33
CA GLY A 214 -4.60 15.58 -1.30
C GLY A 214 -5.32 14.84 -0.18
N PHE A 215 -6.06 13.78 -0.53
CA PHE A 215 -6.91 13.04 0.41
C PHE A 215 -6.15 12.47 1.63
N SER A 216 -4.97 11.88 1.41
CA SER A 216 -4.15 11.35 2.51
C SER A 216 -3.52 12.47 3.35
N THR A 217 -3.03 13.54 2.72
CA THR A 217 -2.41 14.70 3.40
C THR A 217 -3.43 15.48 4.23
N ALA A 218 -4.65 15.64 3.72
CA ALA A 218 -5.77 16.24 4.44
C ALA A 218 -6.17 15.42 5.68
N MET A 219 -6.13 14.10 5.60
CA MET A 219 -6.45 13.22 6.74
C MET A 219 -5.35 13.17 7.81
N ILE A 220 -4.07 13.36 7.43
CA ILE A 220 -2.94 13.41 8.37
C ILE A 220 -2.93 14.72 9.18
N LYS A 221 -3.49 15.80 8.62
CA LYS A 221 -3.52 17.13 9.26
C LYS A 221 -4.62 17.34 10.31
N VAL A 222 -5.55 16.39 10.46
CA VAL A 222 -6.70 16.49 11.40
C VAL A 222 -6.37 15.88 12.76
#